data_AF-A0A7Y3F2G4-F1
#
_entry.id   AF-A0A7Y3F2G4-F1
#
_cell.length_a   1.000
_cell.length_b   1.000
_cell.length_c   1.000
_cell.angle_alpha   90.00
_cell.angle_beta   90.00
_cell.angle_gamma   90.00
#
_symmetry.space_group_name_H-M   'P 1'
#
loop_
_entity.id
_entity.type
_entity.pdbx_description
1 polymer ?
#
loop_
_entity_poly.entity_id
_entity_poly.type
_entity_poly.pdbx_seq_one_letter_code
_entity_poly.pdbx_strand_id
1 'polypeptide(L)' 'DKVAVGLDLPKGKKSLWVKGFFGDGTKLYDTYSETHVEVKNGKVTLENDCNIALLELAD' A
#
# COMPACT_ATOMS: atom_id res chain seq x y z
N ASP A 1 -15.55 -5.60 -0.91
CA ASP A 1 -14.09 -5.57 -1.20
C ASP A 1 -13.27 -5.22 0.02
N LYS A 2 -11.96 -5.49 -0.02
CA LYS A 2 -11.02 -5.13 1.06
C LYS A 2 -10.10 -4.03 0.57
N VAL A 3 -10.10 -2.91 1.28
CA VAL A 3 -9.28 -1.75 0.97
C VAL A 3 -8.61 -1.25 2.25
N ALA A 4 -7.34 -0.85 2.15
CA ALA A 4 -6.63 -0.14 3.22
C ALA A 4 -6.28 1.28 2.76
N VAL A 5 -6.53 2.28 3.61
CA VAL A 5 -6.25 3.69 3.29
C VAL A 5 -5.22 4.24 4.28
N GLY A 6 -4.14 4.80 3.76
CA GLY A 6 -3.16 5.57 4.52
C GLY A 6 -3.36 7.07 4.30
N LEU A 7 -3.35 7.86 5.37
CA LEU A 7 -3.50 9.32 5.34
C LEU A 7 -2.24 9.98 5.92
N ASP A 8 -2.04 11.26 5.58
CA ASP A 8 -0.94 12.11 6.07
C ASP A 8 0.45 11.47 5.92
N LEU A 9 0.66 10.80 4.79
CA LEU A 9 1.90 10.08 4.51
C LEU A 9 3.03 11.05 4.13
N PRO A 10 4.28 10.79 4.59
CA PRO A 10 5.41 11.62 4.20
C PRO A 10 5.73 11.47 2.71
N LYS A 11 6.37 12.48 2.14
CA LYS A 11 6.91 12.44 0.77
C LYS A 11 8.07 11.43 0.65
N GLY A 12 8.29 10.92 -0.55
CA GLY A 12 9.29 9.90 -0.83
C GLY A 12 8.95 8.51 -0.25
N LYS A 13 9.96 7.82 0.28
CA LYS A 13 9.84 6.43 0.73
C LYS A 13 9.00 6.31 2.00
N LYS A 14 7.96 5.48 1.96
CA LYS A 14 7.07 5.21 3.10
C LYS A 14 6.72 3.73 3.18
N SER A 15 6.51 3.25 4.40
CA SER A 15 6.17 1.85 4.67
C SER A 15 4.91 1.76 5.52
N LEU A 16 3.93 1.01 5.02
CA LEU A 16 2.61 0.87 5.64
C LEU A 16 2.45 -0.56 6.16
N TRP A 17 2.07 -0.70 7.43
CA TRP A 17 1.72 -1.99 8.02
C TRP A 17 0.33 -2.41 7.57
N VAL A 18 0.22 -3.60 7.00
CA VAL A 18 -1.05 -4.21 6.53
C VAL A 18 -1.26 -5.62 7.08
N LYS A 19 -0.38 -6.07 7.99
CA LYS A 19 -0.45 -7.38 8.66
C LYS A 19 -1.82 -7.57 9.32
N GLY A 20 -2.42 -8.73 9.10
CA GLY A 20 -3.74 -9.07 9.64
C GLY A 20 -4.91 -8.62 8.76
N PHE A 21 -4.65 -7.79 7.74
CA PHE A 21 -5.64 -7.41 6.73
C PHE A 21 -5.30 -8.03 5.36
N PHE A 22 -4.04 -7.90 4.94
CA PHE A 22 -3.46 -8.57 3.77
C PHE A 22 -2.30 -9.48 4.18
N GLY A 23 -2.19 -10.64 3.52
CA GLY A 23 -1.11 -11.61 3.77
C GLY A 23 0.12 -11.33 2.93
N ASP A 24 1.28 -11.82 3.36
CA ASP A 24 2.52 -11.72 2.57
C ASP A 24 2.37 -12.38 1.19
N GLY A 25 2.97 -11.77 0.17
CA GLY A 25 2.83 -12.15 -1.23
C GLY A 25 1.56 -11.63 -1.92
N THR A 26 0.63 -11.01 -1.17
CA THR A 26 -0.54 -10.36 -1.79
C THR A 26 -0.08 -9.17 -2.63
N LYS A 27 -0.50 -9.14 -3.90
CA LYS A 27 -0.32 -7.97 -4.76
C LYS A 27 -1.46 -6.99 -4.54
N LEU A 28 -1.10 -5.73 -4.30
CA LEU A 28 -2.04 -4.64 -4.11
C LEU A 28 -1.78 -3.57 -5.15
N TYR A 29 -2.83 -2.86 -5.51
CA TYR A 29 -2.77 -1.68 -6.35
C TYR A 29 -2.95 -0.45 -5.45
N ASP A 30 -2.03 0.51 -5.53
CA ASP A 30 -2.21 1.85 -4.95
C ASP A 30 -2.85 2.76 -5.99
N THR A 31 -4.13 3.07 -5.82
CA THR A 31 -4.91 3.86 -6.79
C THR A 31 -4.38 5.28 -6.95
N TYR A 32 -3.78 5.88 -5.91
CA TYR A 32 -3.33 7.28 -5.98
C TYR A 32 -1.97 7.45 -6.66
N SER A 33 -1.08 6.48 -6.56
CA SER A 33 0.19 6.50 -7.30
C SER A 33 0.16 5.64 -8.55
N GLU A 34 -0.94 4.94 -8.82
CA GLU A 34 -1.13 4.02 -9.94
C GLU A 34 -0.07 2.91 -10.01
N THR A 35 0.41 2.45 -8.85
CA THR A 35 1.50 1.47 -8.76
C THR A 35 1.06 0.16 -8.13
N HIS A 36 1.65 -0.94 -8.59
CA HIS A 36 1.52 -2.24 -7.96
C HIS A 36 2.57 -2.42 -6.87
N VAL A 37 2.16 -2.93 -5.72
CA VAL A 37 3.03 -3.28 -4.60
C VAL A 37 2.74 -4.68 -4.10
N GLU A 38 3.69 -5.26 -3.40
CA GLU A 38 3.55 -6.59 -2.80
C GLU A 38 3.73 -6.49 -1.29
N VAL A 39 2.87 -7.19 -0.55
CA VAL A 39 3.00 -7.30 0.90
C VAL A 39 4.22 -8.17 1.24
N LYS A 40 5.17 -7.61 1.97
CA LYS A 40 6.39 -8.29 2.43
C LYS A 40 6.57 -8.06 3.93
N ASN A 41 6.66 -9.13 4.69
CA ASN A 41 6.78 -9.09 6.16
C ASN A 41 5.69 -8.23 6.82
N GLY A 42 4.45 -8.35 6.33
CA GLY A 42 3.28 -7.65 6.82
C GLY A 42 3.20 -6.17 6.44
N LYS A 43 4.02 -5.72 5.47
CA LYS A 43 4.10 -4.32 5.06
C LYS A 43 4.07 -4.16 3.55
N VAL A 44 3.63 -2.99 3.10
CA VAL A 44 3.94 -2.50 1.75
C VAL A 44 4.93 -1.34 1.83
N THR A 45 5.69 -1.13 0.76
CA THR A 45 6.59 0.01 0.62
C THR A 45 6.19 0.78 -0.64
N LEU A 46 6.03 2.09 -0.48
CA LEU A 46 5.70 3.02 -1.56
C LEU A 46 6.84 4.04 -1.67
N GLU A 47 7.13 4.47 -2.89
CA GLU A 47 8.11 5.51 -3.19
C GLU A 47 7.47 6.51 -4.15
N ASN A 48 6.82 7.53 -3.57
CA ASN A 48 6.09 8.56 -4.30
C ASN A 48 5.87 9.78 -3.38
N ASP A 49 5.36 10.88 -3.93
CA ASP A 49 5.06 12.10 -3.15
C ASP A 49 3.58 12.24 -2.75
N CYS A 50 2.77 11.20 -2.96
CA CYS A 50 1.37 11.19 -2.55
C CYS A 50 1.28 11.14 -1.02
N ASN A 51 0.47 12.02 -0.43
CA ASN A 51 0.19 12.06 1.00
C ASN A 51 -0.93 11.10 1.42
N ILE A 52 -1.59 10.45 0.46
CA ILE A 52 -2.62 9.45 0.65
C ILE A 52 -2.23 8.20 -0.16
N ALA A 53 -2.56 7.02 0.36
CA ALA A 53 -2.50 5.76 -0.38
C ALA A 53 -3.83 5.02 -0.23
N LEU A 54 -4.32 4.41 -1.30
CA LEU A 54 -5.50 3.53 -1.29
C LEU A 54 -5.09 2.20 -1.89
N LEU A 55 -4.97 1.20 -1.02
CA LEU A 55 -4.51 -0.13 -1.38
C LEU A 55 -5.70 -1.08 -1.54
N GLU A 56 -5.91 -1.55 -2.76
CA GLU A 56 -6.89 -2.57 -3.11
C GLU A 56 -6.19 -3.82 -3.68
N LEU A 57 -6.92 -4.92 -3.85
CA LEU A 57 -6.36 -6.11 -4.50
C LEU A 57 -6.00 -5.76 -5.94
N ALA A 58 -4.79 -6.12 -6.37
CA ALA A 58 -4.43 -6.05 -7.78
C ALA A 58 -5.17 -7.16 -8.54
N ASP A 59 -5.71 -6.81 -9.71
CA ASP A 59 -6.29 -7.77 -10.66
C ASP A 59 -5.25 -8.73 -11.25
#